data_AF-A0A354S985-F1
#
_entry.id   AF-A0A354S985-F1
#
_cell.length_a   1.000
_cell.length_b   1.000
_cell.length_c   1.000
_cell.angle_alpha   90.00
_cell.angle_beta   90.00
_cell.angle_gamma   90.00
#
_symmetry.space_group_name_H-M   'P 1'
#
loop_
_entity.id
_entity.type
_entity.pdbx_description
1 polymer ?
#
loop_
_entity_poly.entity_id
_entity_poly.type
_entity_poly.pdbx_seq_one_letter_code
_entity_poly.pdbx_strand_id
1 'polypeptide(L)'
;MKQKLQTLMMLLLTFAFTANAQQYVITSMGVNSGNPGGVRTSSDTWQGSSSSGYTTALAYNAGSSSSNVWSDTVGIPFAFEFYGSSVSHFCVNKNGLVTFDTSVANNAVDTALMVNQSLPNASVPNNTIAFWGDFTPNPPLGSNDNVRVGIEGTAPNRQQWIVYHSYEMDGASYSYFAIVLEESTNKIYLVDMNYNYFASTVTPSITKGIQINATSAFEVSGSPNIPMSYVGTSGSDNSYEEFAYYPAGACIPPSITGTSVYSGSSAGVNLSANGNLAFEIEYGPSGYTVGSGTNMSGYTTNFTLNGLSGGTTYDVYARSYCGGTSGYSAWVGPVSVTTAMTPPYFNDFSPNYTGSGFTEAQGNIASPTVFTSTSSGWTNDTWLNGGTNQCAKENLYSAYDDEWMFSPVFDLGIGTNNYSLEFDLAITPWNGTTGGASLGADDSVMVVISTDGGQTWDRNNALLVLSSSSTTGAAGDHYTIPLSGYFGLVQFGFYDETTVSGTDLDIFVDNFEISQPVLNCPVNDTVTASGNPSCGASSVTLNASAHSTDQTVLWMNSSGEVVGSGDSYETP
;
A
#
# COMPACT_ATOMS: atom_id res chain seq x y z
N MET A 1 52.49 -7.73 -18.46
CA MET A 1 51.69 -7.75 -17.21
C MET A 1 50.22 -7.33 -17.39
N LYS A 2 49.81 -6.71 -18.51
CA LYS A 2 48.40 -6.33 -18.79
C LYS A 2 47.55 -7.37 -19.55
N GLN A 3 48.14 -8.41 -20.14
CA GLN A 3 47.40 -9.46 -20.87
C GLN A 3 47.14 -10.74 -20.06
N LYS A 4 47.70 -10.89 -18.86
CA LYS A 4 47.43 -12.02 -17.97
C LYS A 4 46.35 -11.74 -16.92
N LEU A 5 45.82 -10.51 -16.87
CA LEU A 5 44.76 -10.11 -15.94
C LEU A 5 43.35 -10.19 -16.56
N GLN A 6 43.24 -10.20 -17.90
CA GLN A 6 41.95 -10.38 -18.58
C GLN A 6 41.54 -11.85 -18.69
N THR A 7 42.48 -12.79 -18.62
CA THR A 7 42.18 -14.24 -18.63
C THR A 7 41.93 -14.81 -17.22
N LEU A 8 42.23 -14.05 -16.15
CA LEU A 8 41.99 -14.43 -14.76
C LEU A 8 40.68 -13.86 -14.19
N MET A 9 39.98 -13.00 -14.95
CA MET A 9 38.68 -12.43 -14.59
C MET A 9 37.51 -13.06 -15.37
N MET A 10 37.77 -14.16 -16.09
CA MET A 10 36.78 -14.93 -16.84
C MET A 10 36.72 -16.41 -16.40
N LEU A 11 37.33 -16.74 -15.26
CA LEU A 11 37.43 -18.11 -14.78
C LEU A 11 37.20 -18.22 -13.26
N LEU A 12 36.08 -17.68 -12.76
CA LEU A 12 35.47 -18.06 -11.46
C LEU A 12 34.09 -17.39 -11.21
N LEU A 13 33.27 -17.22 -12.25
CA LEU A 13 31.81 -17.35 -12.06
C LEU A 13 31.42 -18.75 -12.54
N THR A 14 31.87 -19.77 -11.80
CA THR A 14 31.01 -20.94 -11.67
C THR A 14 29.76 -20.43 -10.97
N PHE A 15 28.74 -20.05 -11.73
CA PHE A 15 27.37 -20.03 -11.21
C PHE A 15 27.16 -21.45 -10.68
N ALA A 16 27.32 -21.63 -9.37
CA ALA A 16 26.80 -22.79 -8.71
C ALA A 16 25.29 -22.68 -8.91
N PHE A 17 24.79 -23.33 -9.96
CA PHE A 17 23.37 -23.55 -10.11
C PHE A 17 22.99 -24.45 -8.93
N THR A 18 22.57 -23.83 -7.84
CA THR A 18 21.70 -24.53 -6.90
C THR A 18 20.44 -24.76 -7.71
N ALA A 19 20.29 -25.98 -8.25
CA ALA A 19 18.99 -26.43 -8.69
C ALA A 19 18.09 -26.28 -7.46
N ASN A 20 17.20 -25.28 -7.49
CA ASN A 20 16.24 -25.11 -6.42
C ASN A 20 15.47 -26.43 -6.31
N ALA A 21 15.37 -26.95 -5.09
CA ALA A 21 14.48 -28.05 -4.81
C ALA A 21 13.06 -27.66 -5.25
N GLN A 22 12.19 -28.65 -5.44
CA GLN A 22 10.76 -28.39 -5.66
C GLN A 22 10.22 -27.47 -4.56
N GLN A 23 9.47 -26.43 -4.94
CA GLN A 23 9.03 -25.39 -4.03
C GLN A 23 7.58 -24.98 -4.29
N TYR A 24 6.93 -24.56 -3.21
CA TYR A 24 5.70 -23.77 -3.27
C TYR A 24 6.02 -22.32 -2.96
N VAL A 25 5.46 -21.40 -3.73
CA VAL A 25 5.68 -19.96 -3.57
C VAL A 25 4.35 -19.22 -3.66
N ILE A 26 4.17 -18.22 -2.80
CA ILE A 26 3.02 -17.32 -2.88
C ILE A 26 3.21 -16.36 -4.05
N THR A 27 2.25 -16.38 -4.96
CA THR A 27 2.31 -15.67 -6.24
C THR A 27 1.63 -14.31 -6.24
N SER A 28 0.89 -13.92 -5.20
CA SER A 28 0.21 -12.63 -5.11
C SER A 28 0.72 -11.76 -3.95
N MET A 29 0.81 -10.45 -4.19
CA MET A 29 0.92 -9.45 -3.11
C MET A 29 -0.47 -9.25 -2.51
N GLY A 30 -0.85 -10.11 -1.58
CA GLY A 30 -2.12 -10.02 -0.86
C GLY A 30 -3.17 -11.03 -1.30
N VAL A 31 -4.30 -10.95 -0.62
CA VAL A 31 -5.37 -11.94 -0.69
C VAL A 31 -6.20 -11.74 -1.96
N ASN A 32 -6.34 -12.80 -2.75
CA ASN A 32 -7.17 -12.78 -3.96
C ASN A 32 -8.64 -12.83 -3.57
N SER A 33 -9.53 -12.18 -4.33
CA SER A 33 -10.97 -12.21 -4.07
C SER A 33 -11.69 -13.37 -4.76
N GLY A 34 -12.78 -13.82 -4.14
CA GLY A 34 -13.64 -14.90 -4.57
C GLY A 34 -13.08 -16.31 -4.32
N ASN A 35 -13.63 -17.30 -5.01
CA ASN A 35 -13.10 -18.67 -4.98
C ASN A 35 -11.99 -18.88 -6.02
N PRO A 36 -10.97 -19.69 -5.71
CA PRO A 36 -9.85 -19.94 -6.61
C PRO A 36 -10.31 -20.50 -7.95
N GLY A 37 -9.89 -19.85 -9.04
CA GLY A 37 -10.21 -20.26 -10.42
C GLY A 37 -11.69 -20.13 -10.82
N GLY A 38 -12.56 -19.60 -9.95
CA GLY A 38 -14.01 -19.51 -10.21
C GLY A 38 -14.70 -20.87 -10.42
N VAL A 39 -14.03 -21.98 -10.06
CA VAL A 39 -14.53 -23.34 -10.27
C VAL A 39 -15.74 -23.62 -9.39
N ARG A 40 -15.70 -23.13 -8.15
CA ARG A 40 -16.81 -23.20 -7.18
C ARG A 40 -17.63 -21.92 -7.20
N THR A 41 -18.94 -22.05 -7.39
CA THR A 41 -19.89 -20.92 -7.40
C THR A 41 -21.01 -21.05 -6.36
N SER A 42 -20.98 -22.08 -5.52
CA SER A 42 -21.99 -22.35 -4.49
C SER A 42 -21.76 -21.52 -3.21
N SER A 43 -22.83 -21.24 -2.45
CA SER A 43 -22.80 -20.49 -1.18
C SER A 43 -22.14 -21.28 -0.05
N ASP A 44 -21.41 -20.62 0.85
CA ASP A 44 -20.52 -21.27 1.82
C ASP A 44 -21.18 -22.04 2.97
N THR A 45 -22.49 -21.86 3.15
CA THR A 45 -23.26 -22.47 4.23
C THR A 45 -23.94 -23.79 3.84
N TRP A 46 -23.91 -24.20 2.56
CA TRP A 46 -24.63 -25.40 2.10
C TRP A 46 -23.76 -26.66 2.05
N GLN A 47 -22.43 -26.51 2.04
CA GLN A 47 -21.47 -27.63 1.93
C GLN A 47 -21.35 -28.49 3.21
N GLY A 48 -22.00 -28.09 4.31
CA GLY A 48 -22.08 -28.88 5.54
C GLY A 48 -22.99 -30.12 5.44
N SER A 49 -23.73 -30.29 4.35
CA SER A 49 -24.72 -31.36 4.17
C SER A 49 -24.27 -32.45 3.18
N SER A 50 -24.63 -33.70 3.42
CA SER A 50 -24.39 -34.79 2.45
C SER A 50 -25.12 -34.59 1.11
N SER A 51 -26.21 -33.83 1.11
CA SER A 51 -26.95 -33.45 -0.11
C SER A 51 -26.19 -32.51 -1.04
N SER A 52 -25.09 -31.90 -0.58
CA SER A 52 -24.22 -31.06 -1.41
C SER A 52 -23.26 -31.86 -2.30
N GLY A 53 -23.18 -33.19 -2.14
CA GLY A 53 -22.18 -34.02 -2.81
C GLY A 53 -20.85 -34.14 -2.04
N TYR A 54 -20.71 -33.46 -0.90
CA TYR A 54 -19.55 -33.55 -0.03
C TYR A 54 -19.70 -34.70 0.99
N THR A 55 -18.60 -35.36 1.30
CA THR A 55 -18.52 -36.43 2.31
C THR A 55 -17.84 -35.93 3.58
N THR A 56 -18.18 -36.50 4.74
CA THR A 56 -17.48 -36.18 6.00
C THR A 56 -16.08 -36.80 5.99
N ALA A 57 -15.04 -35.98 6.08
CA ALA A 57 -13.68 -36.42 6.36
C ALA A 57 -13.43 -36.56 7.87
N LEU A 58 -13.96 -35.61 8.66
CA LEU A 58 -13.85 -35.64 10.12
C LEU A 58 -15.15 -35.14 10.74
N ALA A 59 -15.77 -35.98 11.59
CA ALA A 59 -17.00 -35.60 12.28
C ALA A 59 -16.73 -34.75 13.52
N TYR A 60 -17.67 -33.86 13.87
CA TYR A 60 -17.58 -33.00 15.07
C TYR A 60 -17.28 -33.80 16.35
N ASN A 61 -17.89 -34.98 16.47
CA ASN A 61 -17.81 -35.89 17.62
C ASN A 61 -16.82 -37.04 17.44
N ALA A 62 -15.99 -37.04 16.38
CA ALA A 62 -14.91 -38.02 16.28
C ALA A 62 -14.01 -37.91 17.52
N GLY A 63 -13.90 -39.01 18.28
CA GLY A 63 -13.37 -39.01 19.65
C GLY A 63 -14.40 -38.48 20.65
N SER A 64 -14.23 -37.23 21.07
CA SER A 64 -15.14 -36.43 21.90
C SER A 64 -15.38 -35.08 21.25
N SER A 65 -16.51 -34.42 21.56
CA SER A 65 -16.75 -33.02 21.18
C SER A 65 -15.71 -32.06 21.78
N SER A 66 -14.99 -32.47 22.82
CA SER A 66 -13.93 -31.70 23.49
C SER A 66 -12.49 -32.11 23.13
N SER A 67 -12.29 -33.13 22.30
CA SER A 67 -10.95 -33.63 21.95
C SER A 67 -10.62 -33.40 20.48
N ASN A 68 -9.40 -32.94 20.20
CA ASN A 68 -8.86 -32.84 18.84
C ASN A 68 -8.23 -34.18 18.41
N VAL A 69 -8.60 -34.65 17.22
CA VAL A 69 -8.16 -35.93 16.66
C VAL A 69 -7.88 -35.76 15.17
N TRP A 70 -6.95 -36.54 14.65
CA TRP A 70 -6.76 -36.68 13.21
C TRP A 70 -7.85 -37.57 12.61
N SER A 71 -8.29 -37.24 11.41
CA SER A 71 -9.20 -38.07 10.62
C SER A 71 -8.58 -39.42 10.24
N ASP A 72 -9.41 -40.31 9.70
CA ASP A 72 -8.90 -41.40 8.86
C ASP A 72 -8.28 -40.83 7.57
N THR A 73 -7.56 -41.65 6.80
CA THR A 73 -6.97 -41.20 5.54
C THR A 73 -8.05 -40.87 4.50
N VAL A 74 -7.94 -39.71 3.86
CA VAL A 74 -8.81 -39.28 2.76
C VAL A 74 -8.01 -39.32 1.46
N GLY A 75 -8.54 -39.98 0.43
CA GLY A 75 -7.89 -40.10 -0.88
C GLY A 75 -8.00 -38.82 -1.73
N ILE A 76 -6.96 -38.54 -2.51
CA ILE A 76 -6.92 -37.49 -3.53
C ILE A 76 -7.27 -38.14 -4.87
N PRO A 77 -8.33 -37.69 -5.59
CA PRO A 77 -8.84 -38.38 -6.77
C PRO A 77 -8.12 -38.01 -8.08
N PHE A 78 -6.94 -37.40 -7.96
CA PHE A 78 -6.04 -37.04 -9.05
C PHE A 78 -4.59 -37.08 -8.58
N ALA A 79 -3.65 -37.10 -9.53
CA ALA A 79 -2.23 -37.00 -9.22
C ALA A 79 -1.94 -35.62 -8.61
N PHE A 80 -1.25 -35.60 -7.47
CA PHE A 80 -0.87 -34.38 -6.78
C PHE A 80 0.58 -34.49 -6.28
N GLU A 81 1.38 -33.48 -6.58
CA GLU A 81 2.79 -33.41 -6.21
C GLU A 81 3.01 -32.41 -5.08
N PHE A 82 3.60 -32.86 -3.97
CA PHE A 82 3.91 -32.02 -2.82
C PHE A 82 5.41 -32.09 -2.49
N TYR A 83 6.13 -30.97 -2.63
CA TYR A 83 7.56 -30.84 -2.27
C TYR A 83 8.53 -31.95 -2.74
N GLY A 84 8.29 -32.55 -3.90
CA GLY A 84 9.16 -33.53 -4.55
C GLY A 84 8.53 -34.90 -4.64
N SER A 85 7.39 -35.08 -3.98
CA SER A 85 6.79 -36.38 -3.73
C SER A 85 5.34 -36.40 -4.17
N SER A 86 5.00 -37.43 -4.93
CA SER A 86 3.61 -37.73 -5.24
C SER A 86 2.88 -38.14 -3.97
N VAL A 87 1.76 -37.47 -3.68
CA VAL A 87 0.89 -37.76 -2.55
C VAL A 87 -0.48 -38.18 -3.06
N SER A 88 -1.09 -39.14 -2.39
CA SER A 88 -2.39 -39.71 -2.79
C SER A 88 -3.44 -39.67 -1.70
N HIS A 89 -3.04 -39.34 -0.46
CA HIS A 89 -3.91 -39.32 0.71
C HIS A 89 -3.48 -38.19 1.65
N PHE A 90 -4.42 -37.69 2.44
CA PHE A 90 -4.17 -36.73 3.51
C PHE A 90 -5.01 -37.06 4.75
N CYS A 91 -4.63 -36.51 5.89
CA CYS A 91 -5.40 -36.49 7.13
C CYS A 91 -5.68 -35.04 7.52
N VAL A 92 -6.81 -34.80 8.17
CA VAL A 92 -7.23 -33.48 8.67
C VAL A 92 -7.45 -33.53 10.16
N ASN A 93 -7.25 -32.44 10.88
CA ASN A 93 -7.71 -32.29 12.26
C ASN A 93 -8.71 -31.14 12.39
N LYS A 94 -9.25 -30.88 13.59
CA LYS A 94 -10.36 -29.93 13.79
C LYS A 94 -9.95 -28.46 13.74
N ASN A 95 -8.67 -28.14 13.81
CA ASN A 95 -8.18 -26.77 13.86
C ASN A 95 -7.36 -26.37 12.64
N GLY A 96 -7.70 -26.94 11.49
CA GLY A 96 -7.25 -26.44 10.19
C GLY A 96 -5.87 -26.89 9.73
N LEU A 97 -5.34 -27.99 10.30
CA LEU A 97 -4.16 -28.66 9.74
C LEU A 97 -4.58 -29.80 8.81
N VAL A 98 -3.95 -29.84 7.63
CA VAL A 98 -4.06 -30.92 6.64
C VAL A 98 -2.67 -31.48 6.40
N THR A 99 -2.43 -32.75 6.69
CA THR A 99 -1.11 -33.37 6.50
C THR A 99 -1.14 -34.52 5.50
N PHE A 100 -0.09 -34.62 4.69
CA PHE A 100 0.15 -35.79 3.83
C PHE A 100 0.92 -36.91 4.55
N ASP A 101 1.33 -36.70 5.82
CA ASP A 101 1.83 -37.78 6.67
C ASP A 101 0.67 -38.63 7.21
N THR A 102 0.29 -39.67 6.48
CA THR A 102 -0.84 -40.53 6.83
C THR A 102 -0.61 -41.39 8.07
N SER A 103 0.60 -41.40 8.65
CA SER A 103 0.86 -42.16 9.88
C SER A 103 0.08 -41.62 11.09
N VAL A 104 -0.43 -40.38 11.00
CA VAL A 104 -1.23 -39.76 12.06
C VAL A 104 -2.69 -40.20 12.08
N ALA A 105 -3.15 -40.96 11.07
CA ALA A 105 -4.56 -41.30 10.90
C ALA A 105 -5.19 -41.91 12.17
N ASN A 106 -6.36 -41.39 12.55
CA ASN A 106 -7.14 -41.79 13.73
C ASN A 106 -6.43 -41.62 15.09
N ASN A 107 -5.28 -40.95 15.15
CA ASN A 107 -4.58 -40.68 16.41
C ASN A 107 -5.09 -39.40 17.08
N ALA A 108 -4.93 -39.32 18.40
CA ALA A 108 -5.12 -38.08 19.13
C ALA A 108 -4.09 -37.03 18.65
N VAL A 109 -4.53 -35.77 18.56
CA VAL A 109 -3.63 -34.65 18.23
C VAL A 109 -2.76 -34.35 19.44
N ASP A 110 -1.48 -34.04 19.22
CA ASP A 110 -0.57 -33.55 20.27
C ASP A 110 -1.20 -32.30 20.90
N THR A 111 -1.28 -32.26 22.24
CA THR A 111 -1.80 -31.10 22.97
C THR A 111 -1.06 -29.80 22.66
N ALA A 112 0.21 -29.87 22.22
CA ALA A 112 0.97 -28.72 21.75
C ALA A 112 0.37 -28.07 20.47
N LEU A 113 -0.39 -28.83 19.69
CA LEU A 113 -1.07 -28.35 18.48
C LEU A 113 -2.45 -27.74 18.74
N MET A 114 -2.87 -27.67 20.00
CA MET A 114 -4.14 -27.03 20.39
C MET A 114 -4.04 -25.50 20.38
N VAL A 115 -2.82 -24.96 20.42
CA VAL A 115 -2.53 -23.52 20.41
C VAL A 115 -1.77 -23.20 19.14
N ASN A 116 -2.31 -22.28 18.35
CA ASN A 116 -1.75 -21.72 17.14
C ASN A 116 -0.35 -21.13 17.42
N GLN A 117 0.61 -21.49 16.58
CA GLN A 117 2.00 -21.03 16.66
C GLN A 117 2.58 -20.90 15.25
N SER A 118 3.71 -20.20 15.14
CA SER A 118 4.47 -20.14 13.89
C SER A 118 4.98 -21.52 13.44
N LEU A 119 5.14 -21.64 12.14
CA LEU A 119 5.90 -22.65 11.44
C LEU A 119 7.35 -22.18 11.19
N PRO A 120 8.32 -23.10 11.05
CA PRO A 120 8.18 -24.53 11.28
C PRO A 120 8.02 -24.84 12.78
N ASN A 121 7.22 -25.87 13.08
CA ASN A 121 6.95 -26.33 14.43
C ASN A 121 7.19 -27.84 14.53
N ALA A 122 7.95 -28.26 15.54
CA ALA A 122 8.35 -29.65 15.72
C ALA A 122 7.19 -30.60 16.10
N SER A 123 6.11 -30.07 16.66
CA SER A 123 4.90 -30.85 16.96
C SER A 123 3.99 -30.98 15.74
N VAL A 124 4.11 -30.11 14.74
CA VAL A 124 3.35 -30.21 13.49
C VAL A 124 3.94 -31.36 12.66
N PRO A 125 3.14 -32.30 12.14
CA PRO A 125 3.64 -33.36 11.27
C PRO A 125 4.39 -32.79 10.05
N ASN A 126 5.30 -33.58 9.47
CA ASN A 126 5.90 -33.21 8.20
C ASN A 126 4.84 -33.15 7.10
N ASN A 127 5.11 -32.42 6.02
CA ASN A 127 4.21 -32.28 4.87
C ASN A 127 2.80 -31.80 5.25
N THR A 128 2.72 -30.71 6.00
CA THR A 128 1.46 -30.18 6.53
C THR A 128 1.15 -28.81 5.95
N ILE A 129 -0.08 -28.63 5.50
CA ILE A 129 -0.69 -27.35 5.12
C ILE A 129 -1.44 -26.82 6.35
N ALA A 130 -1.23 -25.54 6.67
CA ALA A 130 -1.81 -24.88 7.83
C ALA A 130 -2.76 -23.77 7.40
N PHE A 131 -4.01 -23.87 7.85
CA PHE A 131 -4.93 -22.78 8.11
C PHE A 131 -5.27 -22.88 9.61
N TRP A 132 -4.26 -22.69 10.43
CA TRP A 132 -4.21 -23.20 11.79
C TRP A 132 -4.66 -22.15 12.80
N GLY A 133 -5.66 -22.49 13.61
CA GLY A 133 -6.09 -21.69 14.76
C GLY A 133 -6.09 -22.48 16.07
N ASP A 134 -6.35 -21.77 17.16
CA ASP A 134 -6.52 -22.36 18.48
C ASP A 134 -7.76 -23.28 18.50
N PHE A 135 -7.60 -24.46 19.12
CA PHE A 135 -8.71 -25.35 19.44
C PHE A 135 -8.91 -25.34 20.95
N THR A 136 -10.04 -24.80 21.40
CA THR A 136 -10.29 -24.72 22.84
C THR A 136 -10.66 -26.11 23.41
N PRO A 137 -10.43 -26.33 24.72
CA PRO A 137 -10.82 -27.60 25.36
C PRO A 137 -12.32 -27.85 25.46
N ASN A 138 -13.17 -26.81 25.28
CA ASN A 138 -14.63 -26.92 25.38
C ASN A 138 -15.30 -26.23 24.19
N PRO A 139 -15.03 -26.67 22.96
CA PRO A 139 -15.52 -25.97 21.81
C PRO A 139 -17.02 -26.22 21.65
N PRO A 140 -17.83 -25.21 21.30
CA PRO A 140 -19.28 -25.35 21.18
C PRO A 140 -19.65 -26.03 19.85
N LEU A 141 -19.16 -27.26 19.65
CA LEU A 141 -19.38 -28.03 18.42
C LEU A 141 -20.79 -28.64 18.39
N GLY A 142 -21.59 -28.18 17.43
CA GLY A 142 -22.86 -28.77 17.04
C GLY A 142 -22.70 -29.96 16.10
N SER A 143 -23.78 -30.70 15.88
CA SER A 143 -23.75 -31.93 15.05
C SER A 143 -23.40 -31.70 13.57
N ASN A 144 -23.40 -30.45 13.13
CA ASN A 144 -23.09 -30.05 11.76
C ASN A 144 -21.66 -29.52 11.60
N ASP A 145 -20.86 -29.47 12.68
CA ASP A 145 -19.54 -28.84 12.68
C ASP A 145 -18.47 -29.86 12.27
N ASN A 146 -18.47 -30.21 10.98
CA ASN A 146 -17.69 -31.31 10.43
C ASN A 146 -16.70 -30.80 9.38
N VAL A 147 -15.58 -31.49 9.22
CA VAL A 147 -14.68 -31.28 8.08
C VAL A 147 -15.24 -32.10 6.91
N ARG A 148 -15.53 -31.42 5.81
CA ARG A 148 -16.19 -31.96 4.63
C ARG A 148 -15.21 -31.92 3.46
N VAL A 149 -15.26 -32.96 2.64
CA VAL A 149 -14.44 -33.04 1.42
C VAL A 149 -15.32 -33.26 0.20
N GLY A 150 -15.03 -32.55 -0.87
CA GLY A 150 -15.79 -32.59 -2.12
C GLY A 150 -14.93 -32.22 -3.32
N ILE A 151 -15.39 -32.62 -4.50
CA ILE A 151 -14.74 -32.31 -5.77
C ILE A 151 -15.56 -31.29 -6.53
N GLU A 152 -14.90 -30.20 -6.91
CA GLU A 152 -15.45 -29.17 -7.78
C GLU A 152 -14.76 -29.22 -9.15
N GLY A 153 -15.46 -28.82 -10.20
CA GLY A 153 -14.93 -28.77 -11.56
C GLY A 153 -14.92 -30.12 -12.28
N THR A 154 -14.18 -30.17 -13.39
CA THR A 154 -14.06 -31.35 -14.26
C THR A 154 -12.62 -31.59 -14.66
N ALA A 155 -12.24 -32.85 -14.87
CA ALA A 155 -10.87 -33.18 -15.26
C ALA A 155 -10.51 -32.51 -16.59
N PRO A 156 -9.28 -31.99 -16.77
CA PRO A 156 -8.12 -32.10 -15.87
C PRO A 156 -7.94 -30.92 -14.88
N ASN A 157 -8.99 -30.15 -14.60
CA ASN A 157 -8.94 -28.95 -13.75
C ASN A 157 -9.89 -29.10 -12.54
N ARG A 158 -9.90 -30.28 -11.91
CA ARG A 158 -10.66 -30.51 -10.68
C ARG A 158 -10.00 -29.83 -9.49
N GLN A 159 -10.81 -29.45 -8.51
CA GLN A 159 -10.36 -28.98 -7.22
C GLN A 159 -10.89 -29.89 -6.12
N GLN A 160 -10.00 -30.39 -5.25
CA GLN A 160 -10.36 -31.08 -4.01
C GLN A 160 -10.51 -30.04 -2.91
N TRP A 161 -11.74 -29.77 -2.51
CA TRP A 161 -12.07 -28.86 -1.43
C TRP A 161 -12.10 -29.60 -0.10
N ILE A 162 -11.41 -29.06 0.91
CA ILE A 162 -11.40 -29.52 2.30
C ILE A 162 -11.99 -28.37 3.12
N VAL A 163 -13.29 -28.45 3.40
CA VAL A 163 -14.07 -27.36 3.99
C VAL A 163 -14.29 -27.64 5.46
N TYR A 164 -13.89 -26.68 6.29
CA TYR A 164 -14.17 -26.63 7.71
C TYR A 164 -15.46 -25.86 7.89
N HIS A 165 -16.51 -26.56 8.28
CA HIS A 165 -17.86 -26.00 8.30
C HIS A 165 -18.27 -25.69 9.74
N SER A 166 -18.41 -24.40 10.06
CA SER A 166 -18.88 -23.93 11.38
C SER A 166 -17.98 -24.35 12.56
N TYR A 167 -16.68 -24.55 12.33
CA TYR A 167 -15.75 -24.87 13.42
C TYR A 167 -15.46 -23.66 14.29
N GLU A 168 -15.07 -23.93 15.54
CA GLU A 168 -14.44 -22.91 16.35
C GLU A 168 -13.00 -22.69 15.91
N MET A 169 -12.61 -21.42 15.80
CA MET A 169 -11.24 -20.98 15.60
C MET A 169 -10.94 -19.84 16.56
N ASP A 170 -9.97 -20.04 17.47
CA ASP A 170 -9.50 -18.99 18.38
C ASP A 170 -10.64 -18.28 19.14
N GLY A 171 -11.55 -19.10 19.70
CA GLY A 171 -12.73 -18.63 20.42
C GLY A 171 -13.89 -18.16 19.54
N ALA A 172 -13.70 -17.97 18.23
CA ALA A 172 -14.77 -17.61 17.32
C ALA A 172 -15.54 -18.84 16.83
N SER A 173 -16.85 -18.83 17.07
CA SER A 173 -17.75 -19.88 16.59
C SER A 173 -18.27 -19.60 15.19
N TYR A 174 -18.74 -20.65 14.50
CA TYR A 174 -19.28 -20.57 13.14
C TYR A 174 -18.25 -20.09 12.11
N SER A 175 -17.00 -20.52 12.22
CA SER A 175 -15.97 -20.21 11.24
C SER A 175 -16.01 -21.19 10.06
N TYR A 176 -15.95 -20.64 8.85
CA TYR A 176 -15.93 -21.35 7.58
C TYR A 176 -14.66 -20.97 6.82
N PHE A 177 -13.89 -21.97 6.47
CA PHE A 177 -12.67 -21.81 5.68
C PHE A 177 -12.37 -23.12 4.94
N ALA A 178 -11.47 -23.06 3.96
CA ALA A 178 -11.10 -24.24 3.21
C ALA A 178 -9.63 -24.29 2.84
N ILE A 179 -9.14 -25.53 2.69
CA ILE A 179 -7.89 -25.83 2.01
C ILE A 179 -8.25 -26.54 0.71
N VAL A 180 -7.72 -26.06 -0.42
CA VAL A 180 -8.05 -26.59 -1.75
C VAL A 180 -6.80 -27.08 -2.45
N LEU A 181 -6.87 -28.28 -3.02
CA LEU A 181 -5.82 -28.86 -3.87
C LEU A 181 -6.29 -28.85 -5.33
N GLU A 182 -5.47 -28.36 -6.25
CA GLU A 182 -5.83 -28.25 -7.67
C GLU A 182 -5.12 -29.28 -8.55
N GLU A 183 -5.92 -29.96 -9.38
CA GLU A 183 -5.45 -30.93 -10.37
C GLU A 183 -4.58 -30.27 -11.44
N SER A 184 -3.57 -31.01 -11.93
CA SER A 184 -2.63 -30.62 -13.00
C SER A 184 -1.64 -29.51 -12.64
N THR A 185 -2.06 -28.49 -11.91
CA THR A 185 -1.20 -27.38 -11.49
C THR A 185 -0.52 -27.66 -10.15
N ASN A 186 -1.06 -28.58 -9.36
CA ASN A 186 -0.65 -28.87 -7.98
C ASN A 186 -0.73 -27.65 -7.04
N LYS A 187 -1.46 -26.60 -7.42
CA LYS A 187 -1.64 -25.42 -6.58
C LYS A 187 -2.39 -25.77 -5.30
N ILE A 188 -2.07 -25.03 -4.25
CA ILE A 188 -2.77 -25.10 -2.96
C ILE A 188 -3.39 -23.72 -2.70
N TYR A 189 -4.63 -23.72 -2.24
CA TYR A 189 -5.32 -22.49 -1.84
C TYR A 189 -5.75 -22.56 -0.39
N LEU A 190 -5.54 -21.45 0.33
CA LEU A 190 -6.06 -21.23 1.68
C LEU A 190 -7.17 -20.20 1.59
N VAL A 191 -8.42 -20.66 1.66
CA VAL A 191 -9.61 -19.84 1.40
C VAL A 191 -10.24 -19.44 2.74
N ASP A 192 -10.22 -18.14 3.01
CA ASP A 192 -11.03 -17.51 4.05
C ASP A 192 -12.43 -17.27 3.48
N MET A 193 -13.48 -17.76 4.15
CA MET A 193 -14.83 -17.84 3.55
C MET A 193 -15.90 -17.05 4.29
N ASN A 194 -16.22 -17.41 5.53
CA ASN A 194 -17.19 -16.68 6.34
C ASN A 194 -16.98 -17.00 7.80
N TYR A 195 -17.33 -16.07 8.69
CA TYR A 195 -17.60 -16.43 10.08
C TYR A 195 -18.69 -15.53 10.66
N ASN A 196 -19.44 -16.00 11.66
CA ASN A 196 -20.52 -15.18 12.20
C ASN A 196 -20.00 -14.18 13.26
N TYR A 197 -19.72 -12.94 12.84
CA TYR A 197 -19.30 -11.86 13.74
C TYR A 197 -20.30 -11.61 14.89
N PHE A 198 -21.61 -11.79 14.68
CA PHE A 198 -22.60 -11.56 15.75
C PHE A 198 -22.60 -12.65 16.83
N ALA A 199 -22.01 -13.81 16.53
CA ALA A 199 -21.87 -14.92 17.48
C ALA A 199 -20.50 -14.93 18.18
N SER A 200 -19.53 -14.11 17.75
CA SER A 200 -18.18 -14.04 18.30
C SER A 200 -17.74 -12.59 18.52
N THR A 201 -17.31 -12.24 19.73
CA THR A 201 -16.68 -10.94 20.00
C THR A 201 -15.18 -10.92 19.70
N VAL A 202 -14.64 -11.99 19.10
CA VAL A 202 -13.22 -12.19 18.83
C VAL A 202 -13.01 -12.38 17.33
N THR A 203 -11.98 -11.74 16.78
CA THR A 203 -11.49 -11.97 15.43
C THR A 203 -10.39 -13.03 15.51
N PRO A 204 -10.56 -14.22 14.91
CA PRO A 204 -9.57 -15.29 15.00
C PRO A 204 -8.21 -14.88 14.47
N SER A 205 -7.17 -15.28 15.19
CA SER A 205 -5.78 -15.13 14.81
C SER A 205 -5.22 -16.48 14.34
N ILE A 206 -4.80 -16.57 13.08
CA ILE A 206 -4.42 -17.84 12.45
C ILE A 206 -3.03 -17.84 11.83
N THR A 207 -2.43 -19.03 11.79
CA THR A 207 -1.24 -19.31 10.98
C THR A 207 -1.65 -19.86 9.63
N LYS A 208 -1.21 -19.20 8.56
CA LYS A 208 -1.35 -19.69 7.19
C LYS A 208 0.03 -20.08 6.65
N GLY A 209 0.18 -21.29 6.11
CA GLY A 209 1.47 -21.71 5.59
C GLY A 209 1.55 -23.18 5.18
N ILE A 210 2.75 -23.60 4.78
CA ILE A 210 3.06 -24.97 4.44
C ILE A 210 4.36 -25.39 5.13
N GLN A 211 4.28 -26.40 5.98
CA GLN A 211 5.41 -27.05 6.59
C GLN A 211 5.90 -28.24 5.75
N ILE A 212 7.18 -28.23 5.41
CA ILE A 212 7.88 -29.37 4.81
C ILE A 212 8.30 -30.32 5.93
N ASN A 213 8.99 -29.78 6.93
CA ASN A 213 9.44 -30.52 8.10
C ASN A 213 9.64 -29.58 9.30
N ALA A 214 9.98 -30.16 10.46
CA ALA A 214 10.22 -29.44 11.72
C ALA A 214 11.29 -28.31 11.66
N THR A 215 12.05 -28.17 10.57
CA THR A 215 13.06 -27.12 10.39
C THR A 215 12.82 -26.25 9.16
N SER A 216 11.83 -26.58 8.31
CA SER A 216 11.60 -25.92 7.04
C SER A 216 10.12 -25.80 6.76
N ALA A 217 9.65 -24.57 6.67
CA ALA A 217 8.30 -24.21 6.32
C ALA A 217 8.30 -22.90 5.55
N PHE A 218 7.19 -22.65 4.85
CA PHE A 218 6.83 -21.34 4.35
C PHE A 218 5.61 -20.86 5.13
N GLU A 219 5.65 -19.61 5.58
CA GLU A 219 4.59 -18.99 6.37
C GLU A 219 4.15 -17.69 5.69
N VAL A 220 2.83 -17.48 5.58
CA VAL A 220 2.25 -16.26 5.01
C VAL A 220 2.59 -15.10 5.94
N SER A 221 3.01 -13.97 5.37
CA SER A 221 3.32 -12.75 6.13
C SER A 221 2.18 -12.37 7.07
N GLY A 222 2.51 -12.04 8.32
CA GLY A 222 1.53 -11.74 9.37
C GLY A 222 1.18 -12.94 10.24
N SER A 223 1.47 -14.17 9.82
CA SER A 223 1.34 -15.35 10.69
C SER A 223 2.33 -15.23 11.88
N PRO A 224 2.02 -15.84 13.04
CA PRO A 224 0.83 -16.65 13.33
C PRO A 224 -0.41 -15.79 13.65
N ASN A 225 -0.34 -14.48 13.35
CA ASN A 225 -1.33 -13.49 13.74
C ASN A 225 -2.15 -12.93 12.58
N ILE A 226 -2.47 -13.74 11.58
CA ILE A 226 -3.31 -13.27 10.48
C ILE A 226 -4.75 -13.24 10.98
N PRO A 227 -5.43 -12.08 10.97
CA PRO A 227 -6.85 -12.03 11.32
C PRO A 227 -7.69 -12.68 10.21
N MET A 228 -8.65 -13.52 10.57
CA MET A 228 -9.72 -13.89 9.65
C MET A 228 -10.60 -12.69 9.36
N SER A 229 -10.95 -12.47 8.08
CA SER A 229 -11.82 -11.36 7.69
C SER A 229 -13.28 -11.80 7.61
N TYR A 230 -14.21 -10.95 8.04
CA TYR A 230 -15.63 -11.24 7.82
C TYR A 230 -15.91 -11.14 6.32
N VAL A 231 -15.93 -12.29 5.68
CA VAL A 231 -16.31 -12.50 4.30
C VAL A 231 -17.72 -13.11 4.30
N GLY A 232 -18.62 -12.61 3.45
CA GLY A 232 -20.08 -12.77 3.57
C GLY A 232 -20.61 -14.21 3.58
N THR A 233 -21.41 -14.63 2.60
CA THR A 233 -21.87 -16.05 2.52
C THR A 233 -21.82 -16.60 1.09
N SER A 234 -21.36 -15.77 0.18
CA SER A 234 -21.30 -16.02 -1.25
C SER A 234 -19.87 -16.37 -1.62
N GLY A 235 -19.66 -17.38 -2.46
CA GLY A 235 -18.30 -17.68 -2.93
C GLY A 235 -17.57 -16.52 -3.64
N SER A 236 -18.26 -15.42 -3.98
CA SER A 236 -17.67 -14.19 -4.49
C SER A 236 -17.08 -13.27 -3.43
N ASP A 237 -17.51 -13.38 -2.18
CA ASP A 237 -17.01 -12.57 -1.06
C ASP A 237 -15.82 -13.21 -0.33
N ASN A 238 -15.58 -14.50 -0.57
CA ASN A 238 -14.39 -15.21 -0.11
C ASN A 238 -13.09 -14.50 -0.51
N SER A 239 -12.02 -14.86 0.20
CA SER A 239 -10.68 -14.40 -0.14
C SER A 239 -9.67 -15.54 0.04
N TYR A 240 -8.61 -15.60 -0.77
CA TYR A 240 -7.65 -16.70 -0.69
C TYR A 240 -6.19 -16.33 -0.95
N GLU A 241 -5.31 -17.11 -0.33
CA GLU A 241 -3.89 -17.18 -0.65
C GLU A 241 -3.64 -18.33 -1.65
N GLU A 242 -2.85 -18.06 -2.69
CA GLU A 242 -2.40 -19.07 -3.67
C GLU A 242 -0.95 -19.46 -3.39
N PHE A 243 -0.72 -20.77 -3.22
CA PHE A 243 0.61 -21.37 -3.23
C PHE A 243 0.82 -22.05 -4.57
N ALA A 244 1.58 -21.41 -5.44
CA ALA A 244 1.92 -21.95 -6.74
C ALA A 244 3.03 -22.98 -6.63
N TYR A 245 2.85 -24.06 -7.39
CA TYR A 245 3.77 -25.16 -7.47
C TYR A 245 4.85 -24.92 -8.53
N TYR A 246 6.12 -25.08 -8.16
CA TYR A 246 7.24 -25.03 -9.08
C TYR A 246 8.07 -26.33 -9.00
N PRO A 247 8.19 -27.09 -10.11
CA PRO A 247 9.02 -28.28 -10.14
C PRO A 247 10.50 -27.91 -10.00
N ALA A 248 11.32 -28.88 -9.58
CA ALA A 248 12.76 -28.69 -9.43
C ALA A 248 13.39 -28.15 -10.73
N GLY A 249 14.19 -27.09 -10.60
CA GLY A 249 14.82 -26.41 -11.75
C GLY A 249 13.94 -25.43 -12.53
N ALA A 250 12.67 -25.26 -12.14
CA ALA A 250 11.84 -24.17 -12.66
C ALA A 250 12.41 -22.80 -12.29
N CYS A 251 12.20 -21.81 -13.15
CA CYS A 251 12.52 -20.42 -12.81
C CYS A 251 11.39 -19.82 -12.00
N ILE A 252 11.58 -19.81 -10.69
CA ILE A 252 10.59 -19.36 -9.71
C ILE A 252 10.53 -17.83 -9.74
N PRO A 253 9.36 -17.20 -9.84
CA PRO A 253 9.26 -15.74 -9.78
C PRO A 253 9.61 -15.21 -8.39
N PRO A 254 10.10 -13.96 -8.28
CA PRO A 254 10.21 -13.28 -7.00
C PRO A 254 8.80 -13.00 -6.48
N SER A 255 8.69 -12.72 -5.19
CA SER A 255 7.49 -12.07 -4.65
C SER A 255 7.82 -10.60 -4.49
N ILE A 256 6.95 -9.69 -4.92
CA ILE A 256 7.11 -8.29 -4.52
C ILE A 256 6.64 -8.23 -3.05
N THR A 257 7.37 -7.55 -2.16
CA THR A 257 7.07 -7.48 -0.72
C THR A 257 6.61 -6.10 -0.26
N GLY A 258 6.75 -5.09 -1.12
CA GLY A 258 6.21 -3.77 -0.89
C GLY A 258 6.79 -2.72 -1.82
N THR A 259 6.10 -1.59 -1.93
CA THR A 259 6.55 -0.38 -2.60
C THR A 259 6.65 0.77 -1.60
N SER A 260 7.48 1.76 -1.90
CA SER A 260 7.59 2.98 -1.10
C SER A 260 7.77 4.20 -2.00
N VAL A 261 7.21 5.33 -1.59
CA VAL A 261 7.47 6.62 -2.24
C VAL A 261 8.72 7.21 -1.61
N TYR A 262 9.67 7.65 -2.43
CA TYR A 262 10.89 8.31 -1.93
C TYR A 262 10.91 9.80 -2.25
N SER A 263 10.35 10.19 -3.39
CA SER A 263 10.31 11.58 -3.84
C SER A 263 9.20 11.76 -4.89
N GLY A 264 9.08 12.96 -5.45
CA GLY A 264 8.22 13.19 -6.61
C GLY A 264 8.76 12.59 -7.91
N SER A 265 9.98 12.03 -7.91
CA SER A 265 10.59 11.44 -9.10
C SER A 265 11.21 10.05 -8.88
N SER A 266 10.99 9.46 -7.71
CA SER A 266 11.54 8.16 -7.35
C SER A 266 10.67 7.37 -6.37
N ALA A 267 10.74 6.05 -6.51
CA ALA A 267 10.04 5.08 -5.68
C ALA A 267 10.93 3.86 -5.41
N GLY A 268 10.64 3.14 -4.33
CA GLY A 268 11.28 1.89 -3.94
C GLY A 268 10.40 0.69 -4.25
N VAL A 269 11.03 -0.42 -4.60
CA VAL A 269 10.40 -1.74 -4.79
C VAL A 269 11.24 -2.77 -4.06
N ASN A 270 10.60 -3.54 -3.17
CA ASN A 270 11.25 -4.61 -2.41
C ASN A 270 10.74 -5.97 -2.90
N LEU A 271 11.64 -6.94 -3.00
CA LEU A 271 11.37 -8.30 -3.44
C LEU A 271 11.76 -9.33 -2.37
N SER A 272 11.09 -10.47 -2.37
CA SER A 272 11.62 -11.74 -1.88
C SER A 272 12.23 -12.50 -3.05
N ALA A 273 13.46 -12.96 -2.87
CA ALA A 273 14.23 -13.63 -3.90
C ALA A 273 13.68 -15.00 -4.30
N ASN A 274 12.98 -15.70 -3.38
CA ASN A 274 12.48 -17.06 -3.55
C ASN A 274 13.56 -18.04 -4.10
N GLY A 275 14.79 -17.91 -3.59
CA GLY A 275 15.93 -18.75 -4.00
C GLY A 275 16.62 -18.33 -5.29
N ASN A 276 16.24 -17.21 -5.91
CA ASN A 276 16.90 -16.66 -7.09
C ASN A 276 17.91 -15.55 -6.74
N LEU A 277 18.79 -15.22 -7.68
CA LEU A 277 19.86 -14.23 -7.48
C LEU A 277 19.81 -13.06 -8.45
N ALA A 278 18.99 -13.14 -9.51
CA ALA A 278 18.88 -12.10 -10.51
C ALA A 278 17.41 -11.85 -10.84
N PHE A 279 17.09 -10.58 -11.02
CA PHE A 279 15.73 -10.11 -11.23
C PHE A 279 15.69 -9.06 -12.33
N GLU A 280 14.53 -8.96 -12.95
CA GLU A 280 14.17 -7.88 -13.86
C GLU A 280 12.88 -7.26 -13.33
N ILE A 281 12.87 -5.93 -13.26
CA ILE A 281 11.70 -5.13 -12.96
C ILE A 281 11.32 -4.38 -14.23
N GLU A 282 10.02 -4.35 -14.53
CA GLU A 282 9.45 -3.47 -15.54
C GLU A 282 8.42 -2.55 -14.88
N TYR A 283 8.47 -1.26 -15.20
CA TYR A 283 7.54 -0.28 -14.66
C TYR A 283 7.15 0.77 -15.69
N GLY A 284 5.95 1.30 -15.55
CA GLY A 284 5.39 2.35 -16.41
C GLY A 284 4.17 2.99 -15.76
N PRO A 285 3.64 4.11 -16.31
CA PRO A 285 2.41 4.70 -15.82
C PRO A 285 1.28 3.66 -15.73
N SER A 286 0.43 3.75 -14.72
CA SER A 286 -0.58 2.73 -14.43
C SER A 286 -1.44 2.42 -15.66
N GLY A 287 -1.69 1.14 -15.90
CA GLY A 287 -2.38 0.64 -17.09
C GLY A 287 -1.50 0.46 -18.35
N TYR A 288 -0.18 0.63 -18.26
CA TYR A 288 0.73 0.30 -19.37
C TYR A 288 0.73 -1.21 -19.68
N THR A 289 1.14 -1.56 -20.90
CA THR A 289 1.28 -2.97 -21.32
C THR A 289 2.69 -3.47 -21.02
N VAL A 290 2.81 -4.59 -20.29
CA VAL A 290 4.11 -5.24 -20.06
C VAL A 290 4.83 -5.52 -21.39
N GLY A 291 6.10 -5.16 -21.47
CA GLY A 291 6.94 -5.08 -22.66
C GLY A 291 7.11 -3.67 -23.22
N SER A 292 6.29 -2.68 -22.84
CA SER A 292 6.42 -1.29 -23.28
C SER A 292 6.94 -0.32 -22.21
N GLY A 293 7.12 -0.80 -20.98
CA GLY A 293 7.62 -0.03 -19.85
C GLY A 293 9.14 0.13 -19.84
N THR A 294 9.63 0.73 -18.77
CA THR A 294 11.06 0.86 -18.48
C THR A 294 11.54 -0.39 -17.76
N ASN A 295 12.60 -1.01 -18.28
CA ASN A 295 13.19 -2.22 -17.72
C ASN A 295 14.45 -1.90 -16.90
N MET A 296 14.63 -2.60 -15.78
CA MET A 296 15.85 -2.60 -14.99
C MET A 296 16.18 -4.03 -14.56
N SER A 297 17.46 -4.39 -14.58
CA SER A 297 17.92 -5.70 -14.10
C SER A 297 18.86 -5.51 -12.91
N GLY A 298 18.86 -6.47 -11.99
CA GLY A 298 19.71 -6.38 -10.80
C GLY A 298 19.92 -7.73 -10.12
N TYR A 299 20.89 -7.74 -9.22
CA TYR A 299 21.23 -8.87 -8.35
C TYR A 299 20.90 -8.57 -6.87
N THR A 300 20.04 -7.57 -6.65
CA THR A 300 19.54 -7.14 -5.34
C THR A 300 18.05 -7.41 -5.25
N THR A 301 17.52 -7.46 -4.03
CA THR A 301 16.07 -7.55 -3.79
C THR A 301 15.41 -6.18 -3.57
N ASN A 302 16.20 -5.10 -3.51
CA ASN A 302 15.69 -3.74 -3.39
C ASN A 302 16.08 -2.96 -4.64
N PHE A 303 15.08 -2.32 -5.26
CA PHE A 303 15.21 -1.53 -6.47
C PHE A 303 14.71 -0.10 -6.22
N THR A 304 15.41 0.88 -6.80
CA THR A 304 15.00 2.28 -6.81
C THR A 304 14.65 2.69 -8.23
N LEU A 305 13.38 3.02 -8.44
CA LEU A 305 12.86 3.58 -9.68
C LEU A 305 13.19 5.08 -9.68
N ASN A 306 13.78 5.60 -10.75
CA ASN A 306 14.20 7.01 -10.85
C ASN A 306 13.67 7.64 -12.14
N GLY A 307 13.62 8.97 -12.18
CA GLY A 307 13.16 9.70 -13.37
C GLY A 307 11.66 9.57 -13.60
N LEU A 308 10.90 9.32 -12.53
CA LEU A 308 9.44 9.29 -12.55
C LEU A 308 8.90 10.72 -12.60
N SER A 309 7.66 10.86 -13.07
CA SER A 309 6.89 12.10 -13.01
C SER A 309 6.08 12.18 -11.72
N GLY A 310 6.08 13.35 -11.07
CA GLY A 310 5.35 13.59 -9.81
C GLY A 310 3.84 13.39 -9.95
N GLY A 311 3.19 13.04 -8.85
CA GLY A 311 1.74 12.81 -8.82
C GLY A 311 1.23 11.67 -9.69
N THR A 312 2.11 10.84 -10.23
CA THR A 312 1.74 9.80 -11.20
C THR A 312 1.77 8.43 -10.54
N THR A 313 0.72 7.64 -10.75
CA THR A 313 0.69 6.23 -10.37
C THR A 313 1.43 5.39 -11.40
N TYR A 314 2.36 4.56 -10.94
CA TYR A 314 3.10 3.58 -11.74
C TYR A 314 2.70 2.17 -11.35
N ASP A 315 2.53 1.32 -12.34
CA ASP A 315 2.43 -0.12 -12.14
C ASP A 315 3.84 -0.75 -12.29
N VAL A 316 4.16 -1.68 -11.41
CA VAL A 316 5.45 -2.35 -11.34
C VAL A 316 5.24 -3.86 -11.45
N TYR A 317 6.05 -4.48 -12.30
CA TYR A 317 6.12 -5.92 -12.47
C TYR A 317 7.54 -6.40 -12.20
N ALA A 318 7.67 -7.61 -11.66
CA ALA A 318 8.96 -8.23 -11.38
C ALA A 318 9.02 -9.64 -11.95
N ARG A 319 10.21 -10.10 -12.34
CA ARG A 319 10.46 -11.51 -12.66
C ARG A 319 11.89 -11.90 -12.32
N SER A 320 12.14 -13.19 -12.15
CA SER A 320 13.48 -13.72 -11.92
C SER A 320 14.12 -14.07 -13.24
N TYR A 321 15.44 -13.91 -13.29
CA TYR A 321 16.29 -14.41 -14.37
C TYR A 321 17.14 -15.57 -13.84
N CYS A 322 16.80 -16.79 -14.25
CA CYS A 322 17.48 -18.00 -13.80
C CYS A 322 18.59 -18.47 -14.76
N GLY A 323 18.68 -17.85 -15.94
CA GLY A 323 19.67 -18.17 -16.96
C GLY A 323 19.49 -19.54 -17.61
N GLY A 324 20.38 -19.87 -18.55
CA GLY A 324 20.40 -21.17 -19.23
C GLY A 324 19.08 -21.53 -19.93
N THR A 325 18.64 -22.78 -19.77
CA THR A 325 17.37 -23.29 -20.31
C THR A 325 16.14 -22.91 -19.49
N SER A 326 16.33 -22.54 -18.21
CA SER A 326 15.22 -22.14 -17.32
C SER A 326 14.77 -20.70 -17.59
N GLY A 327 15.61 -19.88 -18.24
CA GLY A 327 15.21 -18.58 -18.79
C GLY A 327 14.72 -17.59 -17.73
N TYR A 328 13.59 -16.96 -18.01
CA TYR A 328 12.91 -16.03 -17.12
C TYR A 328 11.68 -16.69 -16.50
N SER A 329 11.34 -16.31 -15.27
CA SER A 329 10.05 -16.66 -14.68
C SER A 329 8.91 -15.90 -15.37
N ALA A 330 7.67 -16.25 -15.02
CA ALA A 330 6.53 -15.37 -15.28
C ALA A 330 6.72 -14.03 -14.54
N TRP A 331 6.07 -12.99 -15.07
CA TRP A 331 5.95 -11.70 -14.38
C TRP A 331 4.99 -11.83 -13.20
N VAL A 332 5.35 -11.22 -12.07
CA VAL A 332 4.46 -10.94 -10.94
C VAL A 332 4.13 -9.45 -10.91
N GLY A 333 2.91 -9.12 -10.49
CA GLY A 333 2.35 -7.76 -10.53
C GLY A 333 1.04 -7.68 -11.32
N PRO A 334 0.49 -6.48 -11.53
CA PRO A 334 1.06 -5.19 -11.14
C PRO A 334 0.99 -4.96 -9.63
N VAL A 335 1.96 -4.22 -9.11
CA VAL A 335 1.82 -3.51 -7.85
C VAL A 335 1.96 -2.03 -8.13
N SER A 336 1.13 -1.20 -7.52
CA SER A 336 1.09 0.22 -7.84
C SER A 336 1.79 1.06 -6.79
N VAL A 337 2.39 2.16 -7.22
CA VAL A 337 2.94 3.20 -6.34
C VAL A 337 2.68 4.57 -6.97
N THR A 338 2.19 5.51 -6.18
CA THR A 338 1.96 6.90 -6.64
C THR A 338 3.06 7.78 -6.09
N THR A 339 3.87 8.38 -6.97
CA THR A 339 4.90 9.33 -6.55
C THR A 339 4.28 10.57 -5.92
N ALA A 340 4.99 11.22 -5.00
CA ALA A 340 4.55 12.48 -4.42
C ALA A 340 4.36 13.57 -5.50
N MET A 341 3.49 14.54 -5.22
CA MET A 341 3.34 15.75 -6.03
C MET A 341 4.61 16.61 -5.93
N THR A 342 4.92 17.37 -6.97
CA THR A 342 6.08 18.29 -6.99
C THR A 342 5.62 19.73 -7.16
N PRO A 343 6.06 20.67 -6.32
CA PRO A 343 5.80 22.09 -6.54
C PRO A 343 6.44 22.63 -7.85
N PRO A 344 5.91 23.71 -8.44
CA PRO A 344 4.71 24.43 -8.01
C PRO A 344 3.43 23.63 -8.30
N TYR A 345 2.41 23.79 -7.45
CA TYR A 345 1.13 23.10 -7.57
C TYR A 345 -0.02 24.01 -7.19
N PHE A 346 -1.15 23.94 -7.91
CA PHE A 346 -2.35 24.74 -7.68
C PHE A 346 -3.61 23.89 -7.82
N ASN A 347 -4.58 24.08 -6.93
CA ASN A 347 -5.89 23.45 -6.96
C ASN A 347 -6.97 24.41 -6.43
N ASP A 348 -7.95 24.73 -7.26
CA ASP A 348 -9.10 25.61 -6.98
C ASP A 348 -10.40 24.84 -6.71
N PHE A 349 -10.28 23.54 -6.40
CA PHE A 349 -11.38 22.61 -6.16
C PHE A 349 -12.48 22.59 -7.25
N SER A 350 -12.17 23.02 -8.47
CA SER A 350 -13.12 23.00 -9.59
C SER A 350 -13.01 21.70 -10.40
N PRO A 351 -14.13 21.08 -10.82
CA PRO A 351 -15.53 21.51 -10.61
C PRO A 351 -16.12 21.10 -9.25
N ASN A 352 -15.43 20.27 -8.48
CA ASN A 352 -15.84 19.82 -7.16
C ASN A 352 -14.59 19.50 -6.32
N TYR A 353 -14.65 19.81 -5.02
CA TYR A 353 -13.68 19.34 -4.03
C TYR A 353 -13.57 17.80 -4.01
N THR A 354 -14.68 17.08 -4.08
CA THR A 354 -14.67 15.62 -4.15
C THR A 354 -14.00 15.15 -5.44
N GLY A 355 -12.92 14.37 -5.30
CA GLY A 355 -12.10 13.90 -6.42
C GLY A 355 -10.93 14.81 -6.78
N SER A 356 -10.68 15.88 -6.02
CA SER A 356 -9.53 16.78 -6.18
C SER A 356 -8.18 16.17 -5.78
N GLY A 357 -8.18 14.95 -5.23
CA GLY A 357 -7.00 14.28 -4.67
C GLY A 357 -6.76 14.55 -3.19
N PHE A 358 -7.60 15.37 -2.56
CA PHE A 358 -7.63 15.55 -1.11
C PHE A 358 -8.37 14.38 -0.44
N THR A 359 -7.96 14.05 0.78
CA THR A 359 -8.49 12.94 1.58
C THR A 359 -8.91 13.43 2.96
N GLU A 360 -9.69 12.63 3.67
CA GLU A 360 -10.31 13.06 4.93
C GLU A 360 -10.05 12.08 6.06
N ALA A 361 -10.13 12.58 7.28
CA ALA A 361 -10.21 11.77 8.49
C ALA A 361 -10.95 12.51 9.60
N GLN A 362 -11.30 11.77 10.64
CA GLN A 362 -11.83 12.32 11.88
C GLN A 362 -10.91 11.90 13.04
N GLY A 363 -10.68 12.82 13.99
CA GLY A 363 -9.98 12.52 15.23
C GLY A 363 -9.29 13.74 15.84
N ASN A 364 -9.41 13.86 17.16
CA ASN A 364 -8.85 14.99 17.90
C ASN A 364 -7.35 15.15 17.68
N ILE A 365 -6.93 16.36 17.27
CA ILE A 365 -5.51 16.67 17.11
C ILE A 365 -4.77 16.58 18.45
N ALA A 366 -3.76 15.72 18.47
CA ALA A 366 -2.93 15.40 19.63
C ALA A 366 -1.46 15.25 19.24
N SER A 367 -0.63 14.74 20.14
CA SER A 367 0.82 14.55 19.94
C SER A 367 1.24 13.12 20.34
N PRO A 368 1.11 12.11 19.46
CA PRO A 368 0.57 12.15 18.09
C PRO A 368 -0.96 12.07 18.04
N THR A 369 -1.54 12.44 16.90
CA THR A 369 -2.97 12.28 16.58
C THR A 369 -3.30 10.82 16.28
N VAL A 370 -4.47 10.36 16.70
CA VAL A 370 -5.01 9.03 16.39
C VAL A 370 -6.36 9.22 15.70
N PHE A 371 -6.47 8.81 14.44
CA PHE A 371 -7.71 8.93 13.68
C PHE A 371 -8.70 7.82 14.03
N THR A 372 -9.97 8.18 14.08
CA THR A 372 -11.11 7.28 14.39
C THR A 372 -11.90 6.92 13.14
N SER A 373 -11.78 7.71 12.07
CA SER A 373 -12.40 7.48 10.76
C SER A 373 -11.51 7.97 9.61
N THR A 374 -11.78 7.50 8.40
CA THR A 374 -11.19 7.98 7.12
C THR A 374 -12.18 8.85 6.33
N SER A 375 -13.15 9.44 7.01
CA SER A 375 -14.15 10.36 6.48
C SER A 375 -14.27 11.54 7.42
N SER A 376 -14.72 12.68 6.92
CA SER A 376 -14.94 13.87 7.73
C SER A 376 -16.23 14.63 7.39
N GLY A 377 -16.44 15.78 8.03
CA GLY A 377 -17.48 16.75 7.71
C GLY A 377 -17.22 17.62 6.48
N TRP A 378 -16.00 17.58 5.91
CA TRP A 378 -15.63 18.36 4.73
C TRP A 378 -16.44 17.93 3.50
N THR A 379 -16.89 18.91 2.72
CA THR A 379 -17.78 18.70 1.58
C THR A 379 -17.60 19.74 0.48
N ASN A 380 -18.29 19.53 -0.64
CA ASN A 380 -18.34 20.50 -1.73
C ASN A 380 -19.30 21.63 -1.39
N ASP A 381 -18.86 22.87 -1.60
CA ASP A 381 -19.78 23.99 -1.71
C ASP A 381 -19.21 25.07 -2.65
N THR A 382 -19.93 26.18 -2.72
CA THR A 382 -19.51 27.41 -3.35
C THR A 382 -18.91 28.37 -2.33
N TRP A 383 -17.89 29.12 -2.74
CA TRP A 383 -17.19 30.08 -1.89
C TRP A 383 -18.18 31.03 -1.21
N LEU A 384 -18.13 31.11 0.12
CA LEU A 384 -19.05 31.90 0.95
C LEU A 384 -20.54 31.56 0.69
N ASN A 385 -20.87 30.28 0.50
CA ASN A 385 -22.24 29.81 0.23
C ASN A 385 -22.92 30.51 -0.97
N GLY A 386 -22.14 30.99 -1.94
CA GLY A 386 -22.68 31.79 -3.05
C GLY A 386 -21.89 31.75 -4.35
N GLY A 387 -22.57 32.08 -5.43
CA GLY A 387 -21.95 32.18 -6.76
C GLY A 387 -21.73 30.82 -7.41
N THR A 388 -20.60 30.69 -8.13
CA THR A 388 -20.22 29.48 -8.87
C THR A 388 -18.78 29.05 -8.63
N ASN A 389 -18.07 29.73 -7.73
CA ASN A 389 -16.69 29.38 -7.40
C ASN A 389 -16.73 28.20 -6.44
N GLN A 390 -16.16 27.05 -6.82
CA GLN A 390 -16.24 25.83 -6.03
C GLN A 390 -15.14 25.81 -4.97
N CYS A 391 -15.40 25.23 -3.81
CA CYS A 391 -14.44 25.18 -2.70
C CYS A 391 -14.71 23.97 -1.80
N ALA A 392 -13.79 23.72 -0.87
CA ALA A 392 -14.02 22.81 0.24
C ALA A 392 -14.70 23.57 1.39
N LYS A 393 -15.74 22.97 1.98
CA LYS A 393 -16.49 23.53 3.10
C LYS A 393 -16.63 22.53 4.24
N GLU A 394 -16.57 23.00 5.47
CA GLU A 394 -16.90 22.26 6.69
C GLU A 394 -17.97 23.07 7.50
N ASN A 395 -18.84 22.38 8.23
CA ASN A 395 -19.86 23.00 9.08
C ASN A 395 -19.59 22.73 10.57
N LEU A 396 -18.94 23.69 11.22
CA LEU A 396 -18.56 23.61 12.63
C LEU A 396 -19.75 23.96 13.53
N TYR A 397 -20.34 22.96 14.20
CA TYR A 397 -21.53 23.13 15.05
C TYR A 397 -21.66 22.11 16.19
N SER A 398 -21.27 20.86 15.95
CA SER A 398 -21.50 19.74 16.86
C SER A 398 -20.31 19.60 17.82
N ALA A 399 -20.56 19.33 19.10
CA ALA A 399 -19.52 19.17 20.14
C ALA A 399 -18.51 18.01 19.91
N TYR A 400 -18.56 17.39 18.74
CA TYR A 400 -17.74 16.27 18.29
C TYR A 400 -17.07 16.55 16.95
N ASP A 401 -17.08 17.79 16.45
CA ASP A 401 -16.36 18.10 15.21
C ASP A 401 -14.87 18.15 15.55
N ASP A 402 -14.13 17.22 14.94
CA ASP A 402 -12.68 17.07 14.97
C ASP A 402 -12.20 16.60 13.58
N GLU A 403 -12.57 17.41 12.58
CA GLU A 403 -12.60 17.04 11.17
C GLU A 403 -11.30 17.44 10.45
N TRP A 404 -10.80 16.55 9.60
CA TRP A 404 -9.57 16.78 8.83
C TRP A 404 -9.82 16.69 7.33
N MET A 405 -9.24 17.63 6.60
CA MET A 405 -8.99 17.57 5.16
C MET A 405 -7.48 17.61 4.89
N PHE A 406 -6.95 16.58 4.23
CA PHE A 406 -5.54 16.46 3.85
C PHE A 406 -5.32 16.71 2.37
N SER A 407 -4.34 17.54 2.06
CA SER A 407 -3.76 17.68 0.73
C SER A 407 -3.05 16.39 0.27
N PRO A 408 -2.70 16.24 -1.02
CA PRO A 408 -1.77 15.19 -1.45
C PRO A 408 -0.41 15.28 -0.74
N VAL A 409 0.39 14.22 -0.82
CA VAL A 409 1.78 14.24 -0.36
C VAL A 409 2.64 15.00 -1.37
N PHE A 410 3.48 15.93 -0.89
CA PHE A 410 4.39 16.74 -1.70
C PHE A 410 5.85 16.44 -1.39
N ASP A 411 6.68 16.45 -2.42
CA ASP A 411 8.14 16.45 -2.28
C ASP A 411 8.68 17.88 -2.39
N LEU A 412 9.15 18.44 -1.28
CA LEU A 412 9.80 19.76 -1.23
C LEU A 412 11.29 19.71 -1.59
N GLY A 413 11.81 18.54 -1.95
CA GLY A 413 13.21 18.32 -2.31
C GLY A 413 14.13 18.34 -1.10
N ILE A 414 15.36 18.81 -1.28
CA ILE A 414 16.42 18.74 -0.24
C ILE A 414 16.55 20.02 0.60
N GLY A 415 15.53 20.89 0.60
CA GLY A 415 15.51 22.13 1.40
C GLY A 415 16.27 23.31 0.78
N THR A 416 16.56 23.26 -0.53
CA THR A 416 17.18 24.37 -1.27
C THR A 416 16.17 25.31 -1.93
N ASN A 417 14.90 24.92 -1.96
CA ASN A 417 13.81 25.70 -2.54
C ASN A 417 13.11 26.49 -1.44
N ASN A 418 12.72 27.72 -1.74
CA ASN A 418 12.03 28.60 -0.80
C ASN A 418 10.52 28.55 -1.00
N TYR A 419 9.88 27.39 -0.97
CA TYR A 419 8.44 27.29 -1.24
C TYR A 419 7.57 28.02 -0.19
N SER A 420 6.36 28.39 -0.59
CA SER A 420 5.30 28.87 0.30
C SER A 420 4.05 28.01 0.11
N LEU A 421 3.35 27.72 1.22
CA LEU A 421 1.97 27.24 1.19
C LEU A 421 1.04 28.45 1.11
N GLU A 422 0.14 28.43 0.14
CA GLU A 422 -0.84 29.48 -0.12
C GLU A 422 -2.24 28.87 -0.22
N PHE A 423 -3.25 29.60 0.26
CA PHE A 423 -4.66 29.21 0.19
C PHE A 423 -5.55 30.40 0.58
N ASP A 424 -6.80 30.37 0.15
CA ASP A 424 -7.85 31.25 0.65
C ASP A 424 -8.64 30.56 1.76
N LEU A 425 -8.95 31.29 2.83
CA LEU A 425 -9.79 30.80 3.92
C LEU A 425 -10.83 31.82 4.35
N ALA A 426 -12.06 31.37 4.57
CA ALA A 426 -13.14 32.20 5.08
C ALA A 426 -13.95 31.48 6.17
N ILE A 427 -14.59 32.26 7.03
CA ILE A 427 -15.49 31.77 8.08
C ILE A 427 -16.75 32.61 8.06
N THR A 428 -17.91 31.97 7.85
CA THR A 428 -19.23 32.63 7.88
C THR A 428 -20.09 32.07 9.01
N PRO A 429 -21.14 32.78 9.46
CA PRO A 429 -22.24 32.09 10.14
C PRO A 429 -22.84 31.06 9.20
N TRP A 430 -23.51 30.03 9.74
CA TRP A 430 -24.23 29.03 8.95
C TRP A 430 -25.04 29.63 7.81
N ASN A 431 -24.77 29.17 6.58
CA ASN A 431 -25.43 29.59 5.35
C ASN A 431 -25.33 31.11 5.08
N GLY A 432 -24.37 31.77 5.73
CA GLY A 432 -24.04 33.17 5.53
C GLY A 432 -23.22 33.36 4.25
N THR A 433 -23.33 34.55 3.65
CA THR A 433 -22.66 34.88 2.38
C THR A 433 -21.60 35.97 2.52
N THR A 434 -21.12 36.18 3.74
CA THR A 434 -20.10 37.19 4.07
C THR A 434 -19.21 36.62 5.17
N GLY A 435 -17.90 36.64 4.92
CA GLY A 435 -16.89 36.17 5.85
C GLY A 435 -16.73 37.05 7.09
N GLY A 436 -15.76 36.71 7.93
CA GLY A 436 -15.44 37.45 9.15
C GLY A 436 -16.31 37.10 10.36
N ALA A 437 -16.96 35.94 10.36
CA ALA A 437 -17.54 35.38 11.58
C ALA A 437 -16.45 35.06 12.61
N SER A 438 -16.79 35.20 13.89
CA SER A 438 -15.90 34.86 15.00
C SER A 438 -16.13 33.43 15.44
N LEU A 439 -15.03 32.69 15.60
CA LEU A 439 -15.02 31.39 16.25
C LEU A 439 -15.46 31.52 17.72
N GLY A 440 -16.14 30.51 18.25
CA GLY A 440 -16.41 30.34 19.66
C GLY A 440 -15.13 30.22 20.48
N ALA A 441 -15.25 30.37 21.80
CA ALA A 441 -14.08 30.31 22.70
C ALA A 441 -13.40 28.94 22.72
N ASP A 442 -14.15 27.91 22.36
CA ASP A 442 -13.79 26.51 22.30
C ASP A 442 -13.59 25.98 20.87
N ASP A 443 -13.76 26.85 19.87
CA ASP A 443 -13.62 26.53 18.46
C ASP A 443 -12.21 26.92 17.97
N SER A 444 -11.62 26.07 17.11
CA SER A 444 -10.38 26.42 16.43
C SER A 444 -10.30 25.82 15.02
N VAL A 445 -9.62 26.54 14.13
CA VAL A 445 -9.28 26.08 12.78
C VAL A 445 -7.76 26.15 12.62
N MET A 446 -7.15 25.09 12.15
CA MET A 446 -5.70 24.93 12.07
C MET A 446 -5.26 24.46 10.69
N VAL A 447 -4.05 24.89 10.30
CA VAL A 447 -3.30 24.26 9.21
C VAL A 447 -2.09 23.60 9.83
N VAL A 448 -1.91 22.31 9.59
CA VAL A 448 -0.88 21.47 10.21
C VAL A 448 -0.03 20.85 9.12
N ILE A 449 1.27 20.70 9.37
CA ILE A 449 2.18 19.99 8.47
C ILE A 449 2.64 18.66 9.08
N SER A 450 2.51 17.59 8.30
CA SER A 450 3.21 16.33 8.51
C SER A 450 4.53 16.36 7.73
N THR A 451 5.63 15.98 8.37
CA THR A 451 7.00 15.99 7.80
C THR A 451 7.53 14.60 7.45
N ASP A 452 6.67 13.58 7.52
CA ASP A 452 6.96 12.19 7.17
C ASP A 452 6.01 11.66 6.09
N GLY A 453 5.47 12.57 5.27
CA GLY A 453 4.57 12.25 4.17
C GLY A 453 3.19 11.77 4.61
N GLY A 454 2.69 12.25 5.76
CA GLY A 454 1.34 11.95 6.23
C GLY A 454 1.24 10.83 7.26
N GLN A 455 2.36 10.23 7.66
CA GLN A 455 2.37 9.08 8.56
C GLN A 455 2.07 9.49 10.01
N THR A 456 2.53 10.67 10.43
CA THR A 456 2.23 11.21 11.75
C THR A 456 1.77 12.68 11.68
N TRP A 457 0.89 13.03 12.62
CA TRP A 457 0.28 14.35 12.76
C TRP A 457 0.37 14.80 14.22
N ASP A 458 0.85 16.02 14.45
CA ASP A 458 1.11 16.57 15.77
C ASP A 458 0.64 18.03 15.84
N ARG A 459 -0.10 18.39 16.90
CA ARG A 459 -0.54 19.78 17.16
C ARG A 459 0.63 20.78 17.17
N ASN A 460 1.81 20.37 17.60
CA ASN A 460 3.00 21.22 17.65
C ASN A 460 3.52 21.61 16.25
N ASN A 461 3.05 20.94 15.19
CA ASN A 461 3.37 21.27 13.81
C ASN A 461 2.31 22.16 13.14
N ALA A 462 1.45 22.83 13.92
CA ALA A 462 0.52 23.80 13.37
C ALA A 462 1.27 24.99 12.75
N LEU A 463 1.03 25.22 11.46
CA LEU A 463 1.49 26.36 10.68
C LEU A 463 0.59 27.59 10.86
N LEU A 464 -0.70 27.37 11.09
CA LEU A 464 -1.71 28.38 11.37
C LEU A 464 -2.66 27.86 12.45
N VAL A 465 -3.05 28.75 13.38
CA VAL A 465 -4.10 28.49 14.37
C VAL A 465 -5.01 29.71 14.44
N LEU A 466 -6.26 29.54 14.04
CA LEU A 466 -7.34 30.50 14.21
C LEU A 466 -8.15 30.11 15.45
N SER A 467 -8.53 31.11 16.25
CA SER A 467 -9.33 30.95 17.48
C SER A 467 -10.35 32.08 17.58
N SER A 468 -11.12 32.16 18.67
CA SER A 468 -12.01 33.30 18.95
C SER A 468 -11.37 34.70 18.90
N SER A 469 -10.04 34.79 18.98
CA SER A 469 -9.29 36.05 18.83
C SER A 469 -8.94 36.42 17.38
N SER A 470 -9.16 35.49 16.46
CA SER A 470 -8.90 35.63 15.03
C SER A 470 -10.16 36.07 14.30
N THR A 471 -9.99 36.84 13.23
CA THR A 471 -11.08 37.26 12.35
C THR A 471 -10.61 37.17 10.91
N THR A 472 -11.42 36.57 10.04
CA THR A 472 -11.19 36.62 8.59
C THR A 472 -11.78 37.89 7.98
N GLY A 473 -11.29 38.29 6.81
CA GLY A 473 -11.90 39.34 5.99
C GLY A 473 -13.31 39.00 5.52
N ALA A 474 -14.11 40.02 5.20
CA ALA A 474 -15.48 39.85 4.71
C ALA A 474 -15.59 39.06 3.39
N ALA A 475 -14.51 39.02 2.60
CA ALA A 475 -14.39 38.24 1.38
C ALA A 475 -13.61 36.92 1.56
N GLY A 476 -13.22 36.60 2.80
CA GLY A 476 -12.12 35.67 3.09
C GLY A 476 -10.77 36.37 3.05
N ASP A 477 -9.74 35.67 3.51
CA ASP A 477 -8.34 36.10 3.48
C ASP A 477 -7.49 35.12 2.69
N HIS A 478 -6.49 35.66 1.98
CA HIS A 478 -5.44 34.88 1.36
C HIS A 478 -4.26 34.72 2.33
N TYR A 479 -3.90 33.48 2.63
CA TYR A 479 -2.81 33.13 3.52
C TYR A 479 -1.57 32.73 2.71
N THR A 480 -0.40 33.22 3.12
CA THR A 480 0.91 32.82 2.58
C THR A 480 1.82 32.44 3.73
N ILE A 481 2.20 31.16 3.79
CA ILE A 481 3.03 30.59 4.85
C ILE A 481 4.36 30.11 4.25
N PRO A 482 5.50 30.74 4.60
CA PRO A 482 6.80 30.27 4.13
C PRO A 482 7.09 28.86 4.64
N LEU A 483 7.53 27.97 3.76
CA LEU A 483 7.94 26.60 4.08
C LEU A 483 9.46 26.47 4.28
N SER A 484 10.14 27.58 4.52
CA SER A 484 11.58 27.63 4.80
C SER A 484 11.94 26.69 5.96
N GLY A 485 12.81 25.72 5.69
CA GLY A 485 13.25 24.73 6.68
C GLY A 485 12.54 23.38 6.60
N TYR A 486 11.45 23.28 5.84
CA TYR A 486 10.83 21.99 5.49
C TYR A 486 11.44 21.43 4.20
N PHE A 487 11.60 20.11 4.15
CA PHE A 487 12.19 19.38 3.03
C PHE A 487 11.69 17.93 3.03
N GLY A 488 11.93 17.22 1.93
CA GLY A 488 11.47 15.85 1.74
C GLY A 488 9.96 15.75 1.54
N LEU A 489 9.39 14.61 1.94
CA LEU A 489 7.96 14.34 1.82
C LEU A 489 7.18 15.02 2.94
N VAL A 490 6.24 15.88 2.57
CA VAL A 490 5.35 16.56 3.50
C VAL A 490 3.89 16.39 3.09
N GLN A 491 2.97 16.58 4.03
CA GLN A 491 1.54 16.67 3.75
C GLN A 491 0.93 17.76 4.62
N PHE A 492 -0.05 18.49 4.09
CA PHE A 492 -0.75 19.55 4.81
C PHE A 492 -2.17 19.12 5.15
N GLY A 493 -2.61 19.40 6.38
CA GLY A 493 -3.93 19.10 6.90
C GLY A 493 -4.62 20.40 7.34
N PHE A 494 -5.84 20.60 6.87
CA PHE A 494 -6.78 21.58 7.38
C PHE A 494 -7.64 20.87 8.42
N TYR A 495 -7.66 21.40 9.63
CA TYR A 495 -8.33 20.81 10.77
C TYR A 495 -9.21 21.83 11.45
N ASP A 496 -10.38 21.42 11.88
CA ASP A 496 -11.25 22.20 12.74
C ASP A 496 -11.64 21.36 13.97
N GLU A 497 -11.81 22.04 15.09
CA GLU A 497 -12.36 21.41 16.29
C GLU A 497 -13.30 22.34 17.03
N THR A 498 -14.33 21.74 17.60
CA THR A 498 -15.13 22.33 18.67
C THR A 498 -15.33 21.31 19.79
N THR A 499 -15.40 21.80 21.02
CA THR A 499 -15.62 20.93 22.20
C THR A 499 -16.98 21.15 22.85
N VAL A 500 -17.73 22.16 22.41
CA VAL A 500 -19.06 22.49 22.89
C VAL A 500 -19.92 22.93 21.72
N SER A 501 -21.11 22.35 21.57
CA SER A 501 -22.08 22.85 20.59
C SER A 501 -22.41 24.31 20.87
N GLY A 502 -22.01 25.17 19.94
CA GLY A 502 -21.99 26.62 20.11
C GLY A 502 -22.55 27.35 18.90
N THR A 503 -21.74 28.26 18.35
CA THR A 503 -22.12 29.02 17.16
C THR A 503 -22.03 28.12 15.95
N ASP A 504 -23.06 28.11 15.11
CA ASP A 504 -23.07 27.35 13.84
C ASP A 504 -22.34 28.16 12.77
N LEU A 505 -21.20 27.64 12.31
CA LEU A 505 -20.27 28.31 11.40
C LEU A 505 -20.02 27.44 10.16
N ASP A 506 -19.77 28.08 9.03
CA ASP A 506 -19.21 27.39 7.86
C ASP A 506 -17.76 27.85 7.65
N ILE A 507 -16.85 26.90 7.50
CA ILE A 507 -15.43 27.10 7.21
C ILE A 507 -15.18 26.78 5.74
N PHE A 508 -14.48 27.66 5.02
CA PHE A 508 -14.20 27.49 3.60
C PHE A 508 -12.70 27.50 3.35
N VAL A 509 -12.23 26.61 2.46
CA VAL A 509 -10.86 26.60 1.93
C VAL A 509 -10.92 26.52 0.42
N ASP A 510 -10.15 27.38 -0.25
CA ASP A 510 -10.05 27.44 -1.71
C ASP A 510 -8.63 27.80 -2.17
N ASN A 511 -8.34 27.65 -3.46
CA ASN A 511 -7.10 28.07 -4.11
C ASN A 511 -5.83 27.55 -3.40
N PHE A 512 -5.82 26.26 -3.04
CA PHE A 512 -4.65 25.63 -2.44
C PHE A 512 -3.48 25.65 -3.41
N GLU A 513 -2.37 26.22 -2.99
CA GLU A 513 -1.16 26.37 -3.79
C GLU A 513 0.09 26.05 -2.97
N ILE A 514 1.05 25.37 -3.60
CA ILE A 514 2.44 25.43 -3.16
C ILE A 514 3.21 26.18 -4.23
N SER A 515 3.49 27.44 -3.94
CA SER A 515 4.19 28.33 -4.86
C SER A 515 5.69 28.26 -4.59
N GLN A 516 6.46 28.53 -5.64
CA GLN A 516 7.82 29.03 -5.44
C GLN A 516 7.74 30.55 -5.57
N PRO A 517 8.21 31.33 -4.58
CA PRO A 517 8.19 32.77 -4.68
C PRO A 517 8.91 33.12 -5.97
N VAL A 518 8.19 33.80 -6.85
CA VAL A 518 8.77 34.33 -8.06
C VAL A 518 9.93 35.20 -7.59
N LEU A 519 11.15 34.85 -8.02
CA LEU A 519 12.30 35.73 -7.91
C LEU A 519 11.98 36.93 -8.81
N ASN A 520 11.20 37.86 -8.26
CA ASN A 520 10.93 39.15 -8.84
C ASN A 520 12.27 39.89 -8.78
N CYS A 521 13.10 39.69 -9.79
CA CYS A 521 14.09 40.67 -10.20
C CYS A 521 13.41 41.52 -11.27
N PRO A 522 12.55 42.50 -10.92
CA PRO A 522 12.15 43.49 -11.90
C PRO A 522 13.43 44.16 -12.39
N VAL A 523 13.83 43.85 -13.64
CA VAL A 523 14.93 44.54 -14.30
C VAL A 523 14.43 45.95 -14.61
N ASN A 524 14.62 46.87 -13.66
CA ASN A 524 14.41 48.30 -13.88
C ASN A 524 15.67 48.98 -14.47
N ASP A 525 16.64 48.18 -14.91
CA ASP A 525 17.91 48.71 -15.41
C ASP A 525 17.75 49.40 -16.76
N THR A 526 17.97 50.71 -16.74
CA THR A 526 18.18 51.48 -17.97
C THR A 526 19.65 51.41 -18.31
N VAL A 527 20.03 50.58 -19.29
CA VAL A 527 21.39 50.59 -19.83
C VAL A 527 21.67 51.98 -20.39
N THR A 528 22.68 52.66 -19.86
CA THR A 528 23.13 53.95 -20.40
C THR A 528 24.42 53.76 -21.18
N ALA A 529 24.45 54.30 -22.40
CA ALA A 529 25.63 54.37 -23.22
C ALA A 529 26.27 55.74 -23.05
N SER A 530 27.55 55.79 -22.68
CA SER A 530 28.33 57.02 -22.64
C SER A 530 29.53 56.92 -23.59
N GLY A 531 29.78 58.01 -24.32
CA GLY A 531 30.82 58.10 -25.35
C GLY A 531 30.60 59.32 -26.25
N ASN A 532 31.70 59.92 -26.72
CA ASN A 532 31.64 61.07 -27.63
C ASN A 532 31.52 60.55 -29.08
N PRO A 533 30.42 60.80 -29.81
CA PRO A 533 30.25 60.31 -31.17
C PRO A 533 31.25 61.01 -32.09
N SER A 534 32.40 60.39 -32.31
CA SER A 534 33.29 60.74 -33.41
C SER A 534 32.95 59.86 -34.62
N CYS A 535 33.13 60.37 -35.84
CA CYS A 535 32.88 59.58 -37.05
C CYS A 535 33.93 58.46 -37.17
N GLY A 536 33.58 57.23 -36.80
CA GLY A 536 34.44 56.04 -36.85
C GLY A 536 34.02 54.99 -35.81
N ALA A 537 34.56 53.76 -35.91
CA ALA A 537 34.39 52.75 -34.86
C ALA A 537 35.05 53.26 -33.57
N SER A 538 34.25 53.47 -32.52
CA SER A 538 34.70 53.93 -31.21
C SER A 538 34.08 53.02 -30.16
N SER A 539 34.83 52.67 -29.12
CA SER A 539 34.29 51.93 -27.99
C SER A 539 33.21 52.78 -27.30
N VAL A 540 32.17 52.10 -26.83
CA VAL A 540 31.11 52.69 -26.01
C VAL A 540 31.17 52.03 -24.66
N THR A 541 31.09 52.83 -23.60
CA THR A 541 30.94 52.29 -22.24
C THR A 541 29.46 52.12 -21.95
N LEU A 542 29.06 50.88 -21.71
CA LEU A 542 27.74 50.52 -21.21
C LEU A 542 27.82 50.46 -19.68
N ASN A 543 26.82 51.05 -19.01
CA ASN A 543 26.72 51.02 -17.55
C ASN A 543 25.36 50.45 -17.14
N ALA A 544 25.35 49.62 -16.10
CA ALA A 544 24.17 49.03 -15.47
C ALA A 544 24.47 48.84 -13.98
N SER A 545 23.45 48.74 -13.12
CA SER A 545 23.64 48.56 -11.69
C SER A 545 23.01 47.24 -11.26
N ALA A 546 23.72 46.44 -10.47
CA ALA A 546 23.09 45.26 -9.87
C ALA A 546 21.89 45.68 -8.99
N HIS A 547 20.78 44.93 -9.07
CA HIS A 547 19.55 45.21 -8.31
C HIS A 547 19.75 45.04 -6.78
N SER A 548 20.69 44.18 -6.37
CA SER A 548 21.10 44.01 -4.97
C SER A 548 22.60 43.72 -4.85
N THR A 549 23.14 43.81 -3.64
CA THR A 549 24.57 43.60 -3.35
C THR A 549 25.07 42.18 -3.62
N ASP A 550 24.16 41.22 -3.77
CA ASP A 550 24.47 39.80 -3.95
C ASP A 550 24.35 39.37 -5.42
N GLN A 551 24.18 40.31 -6.34
CA GLN A 551 24.03 40.07 -7.77
C GLN A 551 25.21 40.67 -8.56
N THR A 552 25.41 40.16 -9.78
CA THR A 552 26.43 40.68 -10.71
C THR A 552 25.83 40.80 -12.10
N VAL A 553 26.02 41.95 -12.75
CA VAL A 553 25.60 42.17 -14.13
C VAL A 553 26.47 41.33 -15.07
N LEU A 554 25.87 40.63 -16.03
CA LEU A 554 26.58 39.94 -17.11
C LEU A 554 26.29 40.63 -18.45
N TRP A 555 27.33 40.88 -19.22
CA TRP A 555 27.24 41.48 -20.56
C TRP A 555 27.34 40.38 -21.60
N MET A 556 26.38 40.32 -22.52
CA MET A 556 26.32 39.29 -23.56
C MET A 556 26.40 39.89 -24.96
N ASN A 557 27.07 39.20 -25.88
CA ASN A 557 27.04 39.55 -27.29
C ASN A 557 25.73 39.10 -27.96
N SER A 558 25.53 39.49 -29.21
CA SER A 558 24.32 39.14 -29.98
C SER A 558 24.12 37.63 -30.23
N SER A 559 25.14 36.80 -29.99
CA SER A 559 25.06 35.33 -30.05
C SER A 559 24.73 34.70 -28.70
N GLY A 560 24.55 35.49 -27.63
CA GLY A 560 24.24 35.00 -26.29
C GLY A 560 25.45 34.54 -25.48
N GLU A 561 26.68 34.82 -25.94
CA GLU A 561 27.89 34.52 -25.19
C GLU A 561 28.19 35.64 -24.19
N VAL A 562 28.60 35.28 -22.97
CA VAL A 562 29.04 36.24 -21.96
C VAL A 562 30.38 36.83 -22.38
N VAL A 563 30.42 38.14 -22.59
CA VAL A 563 31.60 38.92 -23.00
C VAL A 563 32.16 39.80 -21.88
N GLY A 564 31.46 39.94 -20.76
CA GLY A 564 31.92 40.69 -19.60
C GLY A 564 31.00 40.56 -18.38
N SER A 565 31.42 41.12 -17.25
CA SER A 565 30.64 41.14 -16.01
C SER A 565 30.95 42.39 -15.15
N GLY A 566 29.99 42.84 -14.35
CA GLY A 566 30.11 44.01 -13.46
C GLY A 566 29.34 45.23 -13.97
N ASP A 567 29.32 46.30 -13.18
CA ASP A 567 28.46 47.47 -13.40
C ASP A 567 28.81 48.32 -14.65
N SER A 568 29.93 48.01 -15.31
CA SER A 568 30.31 48.65 -16.57
C SER A 568 30.99 47.66 -17.53
N TYR A 569 30.81 47.91 -18.83
CA TYR A 569 31.46 47.16 -19.90
C TYR A 569 31.82 48.07 -21.06
N GLU A 570 33.06 47.99 -21.52
CA GLU A 570 33.53 48.71 -22.70
C GLU A 570 33.45 47.80 -23.93
N THR A 571 32.72 48.23 -24.96
CA THR A 571 32.60 47.44 -26.19
C THR A 571 33.93 47.36 -26.94
N PRO A 572 34.23 46.22 -27.59
CA PRO A 572 35.46 46.04 -28.37
C PRO A 572 35.73 47.08 -29.45
#